data_AF-A0A9X0BK91-F1
#
_entry.id   AF-A0A9X0BK91-F1
#
_cell.length_a   1.000
_cell.length_b   1.000
_cell.length_c   1.000
_cell.angle_alpha   90.00
_cell.angle_beta   90.00
_cell.angle_gamma   90.00
#
_symmetry.space_group_name_H-M   'P 1'
#
loop_
_entity.id
_entity.type
_entity.pdbx_description
1 polymer ?
#
loop_
_entity_poly.entity_id
_entity_poly.type
_entity_poly.pdbx_seq_one_letter_code
_entity_poly.pdbx_strand_id
1 'polypeptide(L)'
;MQFIKEHTSLPVPQVFAYEFDENNSVGAAFILMELLPGSVAIDALGGYEAHRGVIPKEHRQNFYRTVAKCHVQLTSLRLPKIGTIVRNSEGGYVCGPLPGIGGPFDTATAFFEAWADSVKFKWDKETITRMMQRGPVPAEQIVAIIEDFPSQIKAIASRLSLCDEGPFPLAHDDFLHSNIMVDEETFDVTGIIDWEGACTVPYELVAFPDFLTAMPVSFDLPQKYDRDGQPFDEELRETWRERGEYIEMVKLVELQDSVLSACLSCKRNQAIAYSYGAYTSVGKLGFYDRVMIEL
;
A
#
# COMPACT_ATOMS: atom_id res chain seq x y z
N MET A 1 15.30 5.99 2.43
CA MET A 1 15.37 6.82 3.67
C MET A 1 16.03 8.18 3.46
N GLN A 2 17.29 8.29 3.02
CA GLN A 2 17.99 9.60 2.92
C GLN A 2 17.24 10.66 2.08
N PHE A 3 16.74 10.27 0.89
CA PHE A 3 15.89 11.12 0.04
C PHE A 3 14.70 11.71 0.82
N ILE A 4 13.98 10.89 1.58
CA ILE A 4 12.81 11.32 2.35
C ILE A 4 13.20 12.35 3.41
N LYS A 5 14.30 12.10 4.14
CA LYS A 5 14.81 13.00 5.19
C LYS A 5 15.28 14.35 4.65
N GLU A 6 15.80 14.38 3.42
CA GLU A 6 16.25 15.62 2.77
C GLU A 6 15.11 16.47 2.19
N HIS A 7 13.94 15.87 1.92
CA HIS A 7 12.84 16.52 1.19
C HIS A 7 11.54 16.66 2.00
N THR A 8 11.48 16.12 3.22
CA THR A 8 10.30 16.20 4.10
C THR A 8 10.69 16.35 5.56
N SER A 9 9.71 16.57 6.44
CA SER A 9 9.87 16.43 7.88
C SER A 9 9.34 15.09 8.40
N LEU A 10 9.19 14.07 7.54
CA LEU A 10 8.80 12.74 7.97
C LEU A 10 9.82 12.17 8.97
N PRO A 11 9.37 11.58 10.08
CA PRO A 11 10.26 10.98 11.06
C PRO A 11 10.76 9.64 10.53
N VAL A 12 11.90 9.65 9.84
CA VAL A 12 12.56 8.45 9.30
C VAL A 12 13.94 8.26 9.91
N PRO A 13 14.41 7.01 10.10
CA PRO A 13 15.73 6.76 10.67
C PRO A 13 16.85 7.42 9.86
N GLN A 14 17.80 8.07 10.54
CA GLN A 14 19.08 8.41 9.92
C GLN A 14 19.89 7.15 9.64
N VAL A 15 20.40 7.00 8.42
CA VAL A 15 21.37 5.94 8.11
C VAL A 15 22.78 6.44 8.45
N PHE A 16 23.50 5.69 9.28
CA PHE A 16 24.89 5.98 9.66
C PHE A 16 25.90 5.22 8.80
N ALA A 17 25.62 3.95 8.50
CA ALA A 17 26.45 3.11 7.63
C ALA A 17 25.59 1.98 7.05
N TYR A 18 25.97 1.45 5.90
CA TYR A 18 25.40 0.22 5.34
C TYR A 18 26.43 -0.46 4.45
N GLU A 19 26.30 -1.76 4.27
CA GLU A 19 27.06 -2.56 3.31
C GLU A 19 26.15 -3.65 2.75
N PHE A 20 26.12 -3.79 1.43
CA PHE A 20 25.30 -4.79 0.75
C PHE A 20 26.09 -6.06 0.42
N ASP A 21 27.41 -5.97 0.28
CA ASP A 21 28.27 -7.13 0.04
C ASP A 21 28.48 -7.91 1.34
N GLU A 22 28.09 -9.18 1.36
CA GLU A 22 28.30 -10.07 2.50
C GLU A 22 29.79 -10.38 2.73
N ASN A 23 30.67 -10.17 1.73
CA ASN A 23 32.11 -10.34 1.83
C ASN A 23 32.82 -9.16 2.53
N ASN A 24 32.23 -8.63 3.59
CA ASN A 24 32.80 -7.58 4.42
C ASN A 24 33.32 -8.15 5.76
N SER A 25 33.95 -7.32 6.60
CA SER A 25 34.53 -7.78 7.88
C SER A 25 33.52 -8.29 8.90
N VAL A 26 32.24 -7.94 8.76
CA VAL A 26 31.12 -8.43 9.58
C VAL A 26 30.63 -9.79 9.07
N GLY A 27 30.83 -10.10 7.78
CA GLY A 27 30.41 -11.36 7.16
C GLY A 27 28.93 -11.42 6.82
N ALA A 28 28.25 -10.28 6.73
CA ALA A 28 26.83 -10.16 6.37
C ALA A 28 26.52 -8.76 5.84
N ALA A 29 25.51 -8.65 4.97
CA ALA A 29 24.94 -7.35 4.60
C ALA A 29 24.31 -6.70 5.85
N PHE A 30 24.47 -5.38 6.00
CA PHE A 30 23.97 -4.67 7.18
C PHE A 30 23.59 -3.23 6.89
N ILE A 31 22.76 -2.68 7.77
CA ILE A 31 22.49 -1.25 7.90
C ILE A 31 22.59 -0.86 9.38
N LEU A 32 23.28 0.23 9.66
CA LEU A 32 23.35 0.88 10.96
C LEU A 32 22.58 2.20 10.86
N MET A 33 21.57 2.38 11.69
CA MET A 33 20.68 3.53 11.64
C MET A 33 20.22 4.00 13.02
N GLU A 34 19.64 5.19 13.05
CA GLU A 34 19.05 5.83 14.22
C GLU A 34 17.92 4.98 14.82
N LEU A 35 17.97 4.79 16.14
CA LEU A 35 16.84 4.26 16.89
C LEU A 35 15.84 5.40 17.12
N LEU A 36 14.66 5.29 16.52
CA LEU A 36 13.58 6.26 16.72
C LEU A 36 12.94 6.10 18.12
N PRO A 37 12.48 7.19 18.74
CA PRO A 37 11.82 7.12 20.05
C PRO A 37 10.39 6.54 19.93
N GLY A 38 9.89 6.02 21.06
CA GLY A 38 8.54 5.47 21.16
C GLY A 38 8.48 3.96 20.99
N SER A 39 7.27 3.46 20.81
CA SER A 39 6.98 2.03 20.60
C SER A 39 6.32 1.83 19.24
N VAL A 40 6.51 0.68 18.62
CA VAL A 40 5.73 0.32 17.44
C VAL A 40 4.25 0.29 17.83
N ALA A 41 3.37 0.89 17.02
CA ALA A 41 1.98 1.11 17.39
C ALA A 41 1.20 -0.19 17.64
N ILE A 42 1.60 -1.30 16.99
CA ILE A 42 1.04 -2.64 17.26
C ILE A 42 1.41 -3.18 18.65
N ASP A 43 2.53 -2.75 19.22
CA ASP A 43 3.09 -3.23 20.49
C ASP A 43 2.91 -2.25 21.66
N ALA A 44 2.51 -1.01 21.38
CA ALA A 44 2.22 0.01 22.39
C ALA A 44 1.14 -0.45 23.39
N LEU A 45 1.17 0.03 24.63
CA LEU A 45 0.13 -0.28 25.64
C LEU A 45 -0.10 -1.78 25.93
N GLY A 46 0.94 -2.60 25.79
CA GLY A 46 0.89 -4.04 26.05
C GLY A 46 0.58 -4.90 24.82
N GLY A 47 0.41 -4.29 23.65
CA GLY A 47 0.47 -4.93 22.35
C GLY A 47 -0.51 -6.09 22.14
N TYR A 48 -0.01 -7.19 21.58
CA TYR A 48 -0.83 -8.35 21.25
C TYR A 48 -1.55 -8.95 22.47
N GLU A 49 -0.88 -9.03 23.63
CA GLU A 49 -1.47 -9.61 24.83
C GLU A 49 -2.62 -8.76 25.41
N ALA A 50 -2.55 -7.43 25.25
CA ALA A 50 -3.56 -6.52 25.78
C ALA A 50 -4.73 -6.30 24.80
N HIS A 51 -4.44 -6.10 23.51
CA HIS A 51 -5.42 -5.67 22.51
C HIS A 51 -5.24 -6.34 21.14
N ARG A 52 -4.54 -7.48 21.07
CA ARG A 52 -4.33 -8.28 19.84
C ARG A 52 -3.70 -7.50 18.69
N GLY A 53 -2.88 -6.50 19.01
CA GLY A 53 -2.23 -5.63 18.03
C GLY A 53 -3.15 -4.55 17.44
N VAL A 54 -4.43 -4.49 17.83
CA VAL A 54 -5.36 -3.48 17.33
C VAL A 54 -5.19 -2.18 18.10
N ILE A 55 -5.09 -1.04 17.40
CA ILE A 55 -5.04 0.28 18.05
C ILE A 55 -6.31 0.50 18.90
N PRO A 56 -6.18 0.77 20.21
CA PRO A 56 -7.34 1.00 21.08
C PRO A 56 -8.19 2.18 20.60
N LYS A 57 -9.52 2.05 20.73
CA LYS A 57 -10.49 2.97 20.10
C LYS A 57 -10.32 4.42 20.54
N GLU A 58 -10.00 4.62 21.81
CA GLU A 58 -9.74 5.93 22.41
C GLU A 58 -8.54 6.67 21.80
N HIS A 59 -7.58 5.94 21.23
CA HIS A 59 -6.36 6.50 20.64
C HIS A 59 -6.44 6.64 19.11
N ARG A 60 -7.34 5.91 18.44
CA ARG A 60 -7.47 5.89 16.97
C ARG A 60 -7.60 7.27 16.34
N GLN A 61 -8.42 8.16 16.90
CA GLN A 61 -8.60 9.50 16.35
C GLN A 61 -7.30 10.31 16.30
N ASN A 62 -6.48 10.22 17.35
CA ASN A 62 -5.21 10.95 17.39
C ASN A 62 -4.16 10.28 16.51
N PHE A 63 -4.08 8.95 16.56
CA PHE A 63 -3.21 8.15 15.70
C PHE A 63 -3.48 8.42 14.22
N TYR A 64 -4.73 8.30 13.77
CA TYR A 64 -5.12 8.54 12.37
C TYR A 64 -4.80 9.95 11.91
N ARG A 65 -4.98 10.95 12.78
CA ARG A 65 -4.65 12.35 12.47
C ARG A 65 -3.16 12.55 12.20
N THR A 66 -2.28 11.93 13.00
CA THR A 66 -0.84 12.06 12.80
C THR A 66 -0.32 11.18 11.67
N VAL A 67 -0.92 10.00 11.44
CA VAL A 67 -0.66 9.19 10.24
C VAL A 67 -1.08 9.94 8.97
N ALA A 68 -2.22 10.63 8.95
CA ALA A 68 -2.67 11.42 7.79
C ALA A 68 -1.66 12.51 7.42
N LYS A 69 -1.09 13.22 8.41
CA LYS A 69 -0.01 14.19 8.19
C LYS A 69 1.22 13.54 7.53
N CYS A 70 1.60 12.35 7.99
CA CYS A 70 2.73 11.63 7.42
C CYS A 70 2.42 11.17 5.98
N HIS A 71 1.22 10.65 5.76
CA HIS A 71 0.79 10.16 4.45
C HIS A 71 0.75 11.27 3.39
N VAL A 72 0.30 12.48 3.77
CA VAL A 72 0.37 13.66 2.90
C VAL A 72 1.81 14.03 2.57
N GLN A 73 2.71 14.04 3.55
CA GLN A 73 4.12 14.34 3.28
C GLN A 73 4.75 13.28 2.36
N LEU A 74 4.47 12.00 2.61
CA LEU A 74 4.98 10.88 1.81
C LEU A 74 4.55 11.00 0.34
N THR A 75 3.26 11.23 0.10
CA THR A 75 2.71 11.32 -1.27
C THR A 75 2.98 12.66 -1.96
N SER A 76 3.46 13.67 -1.23
CA SER A 76 3.97 14.91 -1.81
C SER A 76 5.38 14.76 -2.40
N LEU A 77 6.12 13.72 -1.99
CA LEU A 77 7.35 13.30 -2.68
C LEU A 77 6.99 12.64 -4.00
N ARG A 78 7.25 13.33 -5.11
CA ARG A 78 6.96 12.82 -6.45
C ARG A 78 8.20 12.81 -7.31
N LEU A 79 8.43 11.71 -8.04
CA LEU A 79 9.51 11.61 -9.02
C LEU A 79 8.95 11.47 -10.44
N PRO A 80 9.72 11.84 -11.48
CA PRO A 80 9.23 11.81 -12.87
C PRO A 80 8.90 10.42 -13.41
N LYS A 81 9.38 9.35 -12.76
CA LYS A 81 9.19 7.97 -13.21
C LYS A 81 8.70 7.09 -12.06
N ILE A 82 8.09 5.96 -12.41
CA ILE A 82 7.72 4.88 -11.49
C ILE A 82 8.94 3.98 -11.30
N GLY A 83 9.40 3.80 -10.07
CA GLY A 83 10.61 3.02 -9.80
C GLY A 83 11.12 3.13 -8.37
N THR A 84 12.19 2.38 -8.10
CA THR A 84 12.97 2.49 -6.85
C THR A 84 13.72 3.83 -6.81
N ILE A 85 14.12 4.29 -5.62
CA ILE A 85 14.95 5.50 -5.50
C ILE A 85 16.42 5.09 -5.38
N VAL A 86 17.24 5.47 -6.37
CA VAL A 86 18.66 5.10 -6.44
C VAL A 86 19.51 6.36 -6.39
N ARG A 87 20.64 6.29 -5.68
CA ARG A 87 21.62 7.38 -5.65
C ARG A 87 22.53 7.28 -6.88
N ASN A 88 22.70 8.37 -7.60
CA ASN A 88 23.59 8.44 -8.75
C ASN A 88 25.04 8.78 -8.32
N SER A 89 25.99 8.69 -9.26
CA SER A 89 27.41 8.98 -9.01
C SER A 89 27.70 10.42 -8.63
N GLU A 90 26.80 11.35 -8.96
CA GLU A 90 26.90 12.78 -8.63
C GLU A 90 26.29 13.10 -7.25
N GLY A 91 25.75 12.08 -6.56
CA GLY A 91 25.16 12.21 -5.23
C GLY A 91 23.67 12.60 -5.22
N GLY A 92 23.05 12.80 -6.38
CA GLY A 92 21.60 13.03 -6.54
C GLY A 92 20.80 11.72 -6.59
N TYR A 93 19.48 11.85 -6.78
CA TYR A 93 18.55 10.72 -6.82
C TYR A 93 17.92 10.54 -8.20
N VAL A 94 17.79 9.28 -8.63
CA VAL A 94 17.13 8.89 -9.87
C VAL A 94 16.22 7.69 -9.62
N CYS A 95 15.23 7.49 -10.49
CA CYS A 95 14.41 6.28 -10.45
C CYS A 95 15.18 5.09 -11.03
N GLY A 96 15.17 3.97 -10.31
CA GLY A 96 15.70 2.68 -10.76
C GLY A 96 14.59 1.67 -11.07
N PRO A 97 14.96 0.47 -11.54
CA PRO A 97 14.00 -0.61 -11.79
C PRO A 97 13.34 -1.09 -10.49
N LEU A 98 12.11 -1.59 -10.61
CA LEU A 98 11.38 -2.32 -9.59
C LEU A 98 11.78 -3.81 -9.61
N PRO A 99 12.05 -4.43 -8.46
CA PRO A 99 12.32 -5.87 -8.37
C PRO A 99 11.21 -6.70 -9.02
N GLY A 100 11.56 -7.66 -9.88
CA GLY A 100 10.62 -8.56 -10.54
C GLY A 100 9.82 -7.96 -11.71
N ILE A 101 9.62 -6.63 -11.75
CA ILE A 101 8.81 -5.95 -12.78
C ILE A 101 9.69 -5.24 -13.84
N GLY A 102 10.82 -4.65 -13.44
CA GLY A 102 11.71 -3.89 -14.33
C GLY A 102 11.50 -2.37 -14.24
N GLY A 103 11.76 -1.64 -15.33
CA GLY A 103 11.68 -0.17 -15.36
C GLY A 103 13.04 0.53 -15.21
N PRO A 104 13.08 1.79 -14.76
CA PRO A 104 11.96 2.64 -14.33
C PRO A 104 10.98 2.96 -15.48
N PHE A 105 9.73 3.28 -15.17
CA PHE A 105 8.69 3.55 -16.17
C PHE A 105 8.36 5.03 -16.28
N ASP A 106 8.30 5.52 -17.51
CA ASP A 106 7.89 6.90 -17.82
C ASP A 106 6.37 7.10 -17.71
N THR A 107 5.58 6.03 -17.81
CA THR A 107 4.13 6.10 -17.71
C THR A 107 3.49 5.03 -16.83
N ALA A 108 2.32 5.35 -16.25
CA ALA A 108 1.50 4.39 -15.51
C ALA A 108 1.06 3.22 -16.41
N THR A 109 0.75 3.50 -17.67
CA THR A 109 0.43 2.48 -18.69
C THR A 109 1.55 1.46 -18.83
N ALA A 110 2.79 1.92 -19.03
CA ALA A 110 3.94 1.03 -19.19
C ALA A 110 4.20 0.20 -17.92
N PHE A 111 3.98 0.79 -16.74
CA PHE A 111 4.05 0.06 -15.47
C PHE A 111 3.00 -1.06 -15.40
N PHE A 112 1.71 -0.78 -15.69
CA PHE A 112 0.66 -1.80 -15.62
C PHE A 112 0.84 -2.91 -16.65
N GLU A 113 1.33 -2.59 -17.85
CA GLU A 113 1.69 -3.59 -18.86
C GLU A 113 2.83 -4.50 -18.39
N ALA A 114 3.89 -3.91 -17.82
CA ALA A 114 5.03 -4.66 -17.31
C ALA A 114 4.65 -5.50 -16.08
N TRP A 115 3.83 -4.97 -15.17
CA TRP A 115 3.28 -5.74 -14.06
C TRP A 115 2.47 -6.93 -14.57
N ALA A 116 1.57 -6.72 -15.53
CA ALA A 116 0.75 -7.80 -16.07
C ALA A 116 1.58 -8.92 -16.75
N ASP A 117 2.69 -8.56 -17.40
CA ASP A 117 3.60 -9.51 -18.05
C ASP A 117 4.50 -10.29 -17.07
N SER A 118 4.78 -9.71 -15.90
CA SER A 118 5.75 -10.26 -14.93
C SER A 118 5.12 -10.90 -13.71
N VAL A 119 3.90 -10.49 -13.34
CA VAL A 119 3.26 -10.90 -12.10
C VAL A 119 2.98 -12.41 -12.10
N LYS A 120 3.26 -13.03 -10.96
CA LYS A 120 2.92 -14.43 -10.70
C LYS A 120 2.01 -14.48 -9.49
N PHE A 121 0.92 -15.21 -9.62
CA PHE A 121 0.06 -15.44 -8.49
C PHE A 121 0.75 -16.32 -7.44
N LYS A 122 0.51 -16.02 -6.16
CA LYS A 122 1.18 -16.68 -5.02
C LYS A 122 1.00 -18.20 -4.97
N TRP A 123 -0.18 -18.67 -5.38
CA TRP A 123 -0.56 -20.08 -5.29
C TRP A 123 -0.53 -20.74 -6.66
N ASP A 124 0.04 -21.94 -6.73
CA ASP A 124 -0.04 -22.77 -7.93
C ASP A 124 -1.44 -23.38 -8.13
N LYS A 125 -1.67 -23.88 -9.35
CA LYS A 125 -2.95 -24.48 -9.76
C LYS A 125 -3.37 -25.66 -8.87
N GLU A 126 -2.43 -26.49 -8.44
CA GLU A 126 -2.73 -27.64 -7.59
C GLU A 126 -3.21 -27.20 -6.21
N THR A 127 -2.53 -26.21 -5.63
CA THR A 127 -2.87 -25.60 -4.35
C THR A 127 -4.23 -24.93 -4.40
N ILE A 128 -4.52 -24.15 -5.45
CA ILE A 128 -5.85 -23.54 -5.64
C ILE A 128 -6.91 -24.64 -5.76
N THR A 129 -6.64 -25.69 -6.54
CA THR A 129 -7.58 -26.80 -6.71
C THR A 129 -7.90 -27.47 -5.38
N ARG A 130 -6.89 -27.72 -4.55
CA ARG A 130 -7.05 -28.27 -3.20
C ARG A 130 -7.85 -27.33 -2.28
N MET A 131 -7.56 -26.03 -2.30
CA MET A 131 -8.29 -25.02 -1.51
C MET A 131 -9.78 -24.93 -1.91
N MET A 132 -10.08 -25.11 -3.20
CA MET A 132 -11.43 -24.93 -3.76
C MET A 132 -12.26 -26.22 -3.82
N GLN A 133 -11.77 -27.39 -3.39
CA GLN A 133 -12.48 -28.69 -3.50
C GLN A 133 -13.90 -28.70 -2.91
N ARG A 134 -14.17 -27.86 -1.91
CA ARG A 134 -15.49 -27.72 -1.26
C ARG A 134 -16.10 -26.33 -1.42
N GLY A 135 -15.53 -25.52 -2.32
CA GLY A 135 -15.99 -24.18 -2.58
C GLY A 135 -17.29 -24.16 -3.40
N PRO A 136 -18.02 -23.03 -3.39
CA PRO A 136 -19.24 -22.87 -4.17
C PRO A 136 -18.96 -22.73 -5.68
N VAL A 137 -17.72 -22.48 -6.08
CA VAL A 137 -17.27 -22.27 -7.46
C VAL A 137 -16.24 -23.36 -7.83
N PRO A 138 -16.34 -23.99 -9.01
CA PRO A 138 -15.36 -24.98 -9.47
C PRO A 138 -13.93 -24.42 -9.50
N ALA A 139 -12.97 -25.24 -9.09
CA ALA A 139 -11.55 -24.86 -9.03
C ALA A 139 -11.00 -24.38 -10.37
N GLU A 140 -11.38 -25.05 -11.45
CA GLU A 140 -10.94 -24.74 -12.82
C GLU A 140 -11.38 -23.35 -13.25
N GLN A 141 -12.56 -22.91 -12.82
CA GLN A 141 -13.07 -21.58 -13.10
C GLN A 141 -12.29 -20.52 -12.32
N ILE A 142 -11.97 -20.75 -11.05
CA ILE A 142 -11.16 -19.84 -10.24
C ILE A 142 -9.75 -19.69 -10.83
N VAL A 143 -9.13 -20.80 -11.25
CA VAL A 143 -7.83 -20.79 -11.92
C VAL A 143 -7.88 -19.95 -13.20
N ALA A 144 -8.88 -20.18 -14.05
CA ALA A 144 -9.04 -19.40 -15.28
C ALA A 144 -9.19 -17.89 -14.98
N ILE A 145 -10.03 -17.51 -14.01
CA ILE A 145 -10.21 -16.10 -13.60
C ILE A 145 -8.88 -15.45 -13.15
N ILE A 146 -8.06 -16.18 -12.40
CA ILE A 146 -6.77 -15.69 -11.88
C ILE A 146 -5.73 -15.56 -13.00
N GLU A 147 -5.70 -16.51 -13.92
CA GLU A 147 -4.78 -16.51 -15.05
C GLU A 147 -5.12 -15.43 -16.09
N ASP A 148 -6.41 -15.13 -16.27
CA ASP A 148 -6.89 -14.11 -17.22
C ASP A 148 -6.71 -12.67 -16.70
N PHE A 149 -6.77 -12.48 -15.38
CA PHE A 149 -6.80 -11.15 -14.76
C PHE A 149 -5.65 -10.22 -15.17
N PRO A 150 -4.37 -10.63 -15.15
CA PRO A 150 -3.27 -9.77 -15.62
C PRO A 150 -3.46 -9.32 -17.08
N SER A 151 -3.90 -10.22 -17.96
CA SER A 151 -4.14 -9.91 -19.37
C SER A 151 -5.27 -8.89 -19.55
N GLN A 152 -6.31 -8.96 -18.71
CA GLN A 152 -7.41 -7.99 -18.72
C GLN A 152 -6.94 -6.61 -18.26
N ILE A 153 -6.13 -6.53 -17.20
CA ILE A 153 -5.49 -5.28 -16.76
C ILE A 153 -4.61 -4.70 -17.87
N LYS A 154 -3.79 -5.53 -18.51
CA LYS A 154 -2.95 -5.11 -19.65
C LYS A 154 -3.77 -4.50 -20.78
N ALA A 155 -4.87 -5.14 -21.17
CA ALA A 155 -5.75 -4.66 -22.24
C ALA A 155 -6.42 -3.31 -21.96
N ILE A 156 -6.45 -2.90 -20.69
CA ILE A 156 -7.03 -1.62 -20.25
C ILE A 156 -6.00 -0.66 -19.67
N ALA A 157 -4.70 -0.99 -19.70
CA ALA A 157 -3.65 -0.20 -19.05
C ALA A 157 -3.69 1.28 -19.46
N SER A 158 -3.84 1.56 -20.76
CA SER A 158 -3.89 2.92 -21.32
C SER A 158 -5.11 3.75 -20.92
N ARG A 159 -6.10 3.15 -20.24
CA ARG A 159 -7.30 3.83 -19.72
C ARG A 159 -7.42 3.74 -18.20
N LEU A 160 -6.44 3.14 -17.51
CA LEU A 160 -6.43 3.07 -16.05
C LEU A 160 -6.10 4.43 -15.45
N SER A 161 -5.09 5.10 -16.01
CA SER A 161 -4.58 6.35 -15.44
C SER A 161 -5.14 7.61 -16.09
N LEU A 162 -5.47 8.59 -15.25
CA LEU A 162 -5.81 9.95 -15.66
C LEU A 162 -4.58 10.85 -15.73
N CYS A 163 -3.48 10.46 -15.09
CA CYS A 163 -2.22 11.19 -15.02
C CYS A 163 -1.07 10.27 -15.47
N ASP A 164 -1.13 9.82 -16.71
CA ASP A 164 -0.30 8.74 -17.22
C ASP A 164 1.20 9.06 -17.21
N GLU A 165 1.59 10.34 -17.34
CA GLU A 165 3.00 10.79 -17.40
C GLU A 165 3.54 11.32 -16.05
N GLY A 166 2.77 11.18 -14.96
CA GLY A 166 3.19 11.59 -13.61
C GLY A 166 3.16 13.11 -13.37
N PRO A 167 3.99 13.63 -12.45
CA PRO A 167 4.98 12.91 -11.64
C PRO A 167 4.31 11.94 -10.64
N PHE A 168 5.03 10.90 -10.21
CA PHE A 168 4.47 9.78 -9.47
C PHE A 168 4.79 9.85 -7.98
N PRO A 169 3.80 9.70 -7.07
CA PRO A 169 4.00 9.75 -5.63
C PRO A 169 4.82 8.57 -5.12
N LEU A 170 5.65 8.83 -4.12
CA LEU A 170 6.30 7.81 -3.32
C LEU A 170 5.26 7.10 -2.45
N ALA A 171 5.33 5.77 -2.41
CA ALA A 171 4.54 4.93 -1.51
C ALA A 171 5.47 4.10 -0.61
N HIS A 172 4.95 3.78 0.57
CA HIS A 172 5.52 2.81 1.48
C HIS A 172 4.80 1.48 1.23
N ASP A 173 5.55 0.40 1.00
CA ASP A 173 4.96 -0.88 0.55
C ASP A 173 4.12 -1.57 1.65
N ASP A 174 4.51 -1.39 2.93
CA ASP A 174 3.78 -1.92 4.09
C ASP A 174 3.41 -0.79 5.08
N PHE A 175 2.48 0.08 4.69
CA PHE A 175 2.08 1.24 5.49
C PHE A 175 1.07 0.86 6.60
N LEU A 176 1.51 -0.04 7.47
CA LEU A 176 0.76 -0.65 8.57
C LEU A 176 1.27 -0.16 9.94
N HIS A 177 0.45 -0.28 10.98
CA HIS A 177 0.81 0.13 12.35
C HIS A 177 1.91 -0.74 12.99
N SER A 178 2.35 -1.82 12.35
CA SER A 178 3.59 -2.55 12.69
C SER A 178 4.87 -1.84 12.23
N ASN A 179 4.76 -0.85 11.32
CA ASN A 179 5.89 -0.07 10.81
C ASN A 179 5.79 1.42 11.18
N ILE A 180 4.88 1.75 12.11
CA ILE A 180 4.66 3.11 12.60
C ILE A 180 4.97 3.14 14.09
N MET A 181 5.91 3.99 14.49
CA MET A 181 6.26 4.26 15.89
C MET A 181 5.35 5.36 16.45
N VAL A 182 4.98 5.22 17.73
CA VAL A 182 4.15 6.19 18.46
C VAL A 182 4.71 6.51 19.84
N ASP A 183 4.41 7.71 20.30
CA ASP A 183 4.48 8.06 21.71
C ASP A 183 3.30 7.41 22.46
N GLU A 184 3.55 6.60 23.49
CA GLU A 184 2.48 5.82 24.14
C GLU A 184 1.49 6.67 24.94
N GLU A 185 1.86 7.89 25.36
CA GLU A 185 0.98 8.78 26.11
C GLU A 185 -0.03 9.47 25.17
N THR A 186 0.44 9.95 24.03
CA THR A 186 -0.35 10.75 23.08
C THR A 186 -0.90 9.93 21.91
N PHE A 187 -0.24 8.85 21.51
CA PHE A 187 -0.39 8.15 20.23
C PHE A 187 -0.06 9.01 18.99
N ASP A 188 0.76 10.05 19.17
CA ASP A 188 1.34 10.78 18.04
C ASP A 188 2.43 9.94 17.37
N VAL A 189 2.45 9.94 16.03
CA VAL A 189 3.52 9.27 15.25
C VAL A 189 4.88 9.89 15.56
N THR A 190 5.82 9.06 16.01
CA THR A 190 7.22 9.43 16.28
C THR A 190 8.19 8.90 15.24
N GLY A 191 7.74 8.02 14.34
CA GLY A 191 8.61 7.34 13.39
C GLY A 191 7.86 6.48 12.38
N ILE A 192 8.42 6.37 11.18
CA ILE A 192 8.05 5.35 10.18
C ILE A 192 9.32 4.57 9.86
N ILE A 193 9.24 3.25 9.96
CA ILE A 193 10.35 2.32 9.77
C ILE A 193 10.04 1.35 8.63
N ASP A 194 10.97 0.45 8.35
CA ASP A 194 10.83 -0.60 7.33
C ASP A 194 10.53 -0.08 5.91
N TRP A 195 11.41 0.82 5.45
CA TRP A 195 11.32 1.43 4.12
C TRP A 195 11.77 0.50 2.97
N GLU A 196 11.88 -0.80 3.23
CA GLU A 196 12.10 -1.78 2.17
C GLU A 196 10.91 -1.76 1.19
N GLY A 197 11.17 -1.95 -0.10
CA GLY A 197 10.13 -1.92 -1.14
C GLY A 197 9.58 -0.53 -1.50
N ALA A 198 9.89 0.53 -0.72
CA ALA A 198 9.40 1.88 -1.00
C ALA A 198 9.80 2.36 -2.40
N CYS A 199 8.81 2.75 -3.20
CA CYS A 199 8.98 3.13 -4.60
C CYS A 199 7.90 4.13 -5.03
N THR A 200 8.12 4.81 -6.15
CA THR A 200 7.07 5.61 -6.76
C THR A 200 6.09 4.72 -7.50
N VAL A 201 4.79 5.06 -7.44
CA VAL A 201 3.69 4.26 -7.97
C VAL A 201 2.72 5.12 -8.79
N PRO A 202 1.92 4.52 -9.70
CA PRO A 202 0.76 5.21 -10.28
C PRO A 202 -0.20 5.72 -9.20
N TYR A 203 -0.90 6.81 -9.48
CA TYR A 203 -1.94 7.34 -8.57
C TYR A 203 -3.06 6.35 -8.29
N GLU A 204 -3.28 5.40 -9.20
CA GLU A 204 -4.27 4.34 -9.08
C GLU A 204 -3.91 3.30 -8.01
N LEU A 205 -2.65 3.28 -7.55
CA LEU A 205 -2.18 2.41 -6.46
C LEU A 205 -2.07 3.13 -5.11
N VAL A 206 -2.40 4.43 -5.04
CA VAL A 206 -2.44 5.15 -3.76
C VAL A 206 -3.66 4.70 -2.95
N ALA A 207 -3.41 3.98 -1.85
CA ALA A 207 -4.43 3.36 -1.00
C ALA A 207 -4.45 3.96 0.41
N PHE A 208 -5.47 3.59 1.20
CA PHE A 208 -5.45 3.85 2.64
C PHE A 208 -4.30 3.10 3.32
N PRO A 209 -3.84 3.55 4.50
CA PRO A 209 -3.01 2.72 5.36
C PRO A 209 -3.67 1.37 5.61
N ASP A 210 -2.88 0.31 5.78
CA ASP A 210 -3.39 -1.07 5.72
C ASP A 210 -4.37 -1.43 6.85
N PHE A 211 -4.30 -0.72 7.97
CA PHE A 211 -5.27 -0.86 9.06
C PHE A 211 -6.65 -0.25 8.77
N LEU A 212 -6.80 0.47 7.64
CA LEU A 212 -8.07 0.96 7.10
C LEU A 212 -8.43 0.26 5.78
N THR A 213 -7.71 -0.79 5.39
CA THR A 213 -8.00 -1.54 4.17
C THR A 213 -9.33 -2.25 4.27
N ALA A 214 -10.20 -2.01 3.28
CA ALA A 214 -11.48 -2.68 3.16
C ALA A 214 -11.75 -3.02 1.70
N MET A 215 -12.25 -4.24 1.49
CA MET A 215 -12.59 -4.74 0.15
C MET A 215 -13.68 -3.85 -0.49
N PRO A 216 -13.51 -3.43 -1.75
CA PRO A 216 -14.54 -2.72 -2.50
C PRO A 216 -15.86 -3.51 -2.54
N VAL A 217 -16.98 -2.78 -2.46
CA VAL A 217 -18.34 -3.36 -2.43
C VAL A 217 -18.62 -4.22 -3.65
N SER A 218 -18.19 -3.77 -4.82
CA SER A 218 -18.35 -4.47 -6.10
C SER A 218 -17.66 -5.83 -6.12
N PHE A 219 -16.70 -6.09 -5.23
CA PHE A 219 -15.96 -7.35 -5.15
C PHE A 219 -16.58 -8.33 -4.15
N ASP A 220 -17.54 -7.91 -3.34
CA ASP A 220 -18.20 -8.78 -2.36
C ASP A 220 -19.62 -9.18 -2.81
N LEU A 221 -20.25 -10.02 -2.00
CA LEU A 221 -21.60 -10.51 -2.22
C LEU A 221 -22.63 -9.44 -1.82
N PRO A 222 -23.58 -9.05 -2.70
CA PRO A 222 -24.57 -8.01 -2.40
C PRO A 222 -25.40 -8.28 -1.13
N GLN A 223 -25.57 -9.55 -0.75
CA GLN A 223 -26.34 -9.94 0.44
C GLN A 223 -25.69 -9.53 1.76
N LYS A 224 -24.42 -9.13 1.76
CA LYS A 224 -23.72 -8.62 2.96
C LYS A 224 -24.00 -7.15 3.25
N TYR A 225 -24.74 -6.47 2.39
CA TYR A 225 -25.03 -5.05 2.52
C TYR A 225 -26.54 -4.80 2.64
N ASP A 226 -26.90 -3.74 3.37
CA ASP A 226 -28.28 -3.27 3.46
C ASP A 226 -28.68 -2.46 2.22
N ARG A 227 -29.91 -1.93 2.23
CA ARG A 227 -30.48 -1.17 1.11
C ARG A 227 -29.76 0.14 0.83
N ASP A 228 -29.05 0.67 1.83
CA ASP A 228 -28.26 1.90 1.72
C ASP A 228 -26.79 1.60 1.33
N GLY A 229 -26.48 0.32 1.06
CA GLY A 229 -25.14 -0.15 0.68
C GLY A 229 -24.18 -0.26 1.86
N GLN A 230 -24.66 -0.21 3.11
CA GLN A 230 -23.81 -0.35 4.29
C GLN A 230 -23.63 -1.83 4.66
N PRO A 231 -22.43 -2.26 5.06
CA PRO A 231 -22.19 -3.65 5.43
C PRO A 231 -22.97 -4.01 6.71
N PHE A 232 -23.52 -5.21 6.78
CA PHE A 232 -24.13 -5.73 8.02
C PHE A 232 -23.09 -6.05 9.09
N ASP A 233 -21.86 -6.35 8.66
CA ASP A 233 -20.71 -6.55 9.55
C ASP A 233 -20.35 -5.21 10.23
N GLU A 234 -20.46 -5.17 11.56
CA GLU A 234 -20.28 -3.94 12.34
C GLU A 234 -18.85 -3.42 12.31
N GLU A 235 -17.86 -4.32 12.27
CA GLU A 235 -16.44 -3.96 12.20
C GLU A 235 -16.11 -3.30 10.85
N LEU A 236 -16.54 -3.90 9.73
CA LEU A 236 -16.40 -3.31 8.40
C LEU A 236 -17.13 -1.96 8.28
N ARG A 237 -18.30 -1.84 8.93
CA ARG A 237 -19.07 -0.58 8.99
C ARG A 237 -18.30 0.49 9.76
N GLU A 238 -17.64 0.13 10.86
CA GLU A 238 -16.75 1.01 11.62
C GLU A 238 -15.56 1.44 10.75
N THR A 239 -14.86 0.50 10.10
CA THR A 239 -13.73 0.81 9.19
C THR A 239 -14.13 1.78 8.09
N TRP A 240 -15.32 1.65 7.50
CA TRP A 240 -15.80 2.58 6.47
C TRP A 240 -16.05 3.99 7.00
N ARG A 241 -16.58 4.11 8.22
CA ARG A 241 -16.73 5.40 8.90
C ARG A 241 -15.35 6.02 9.14
N GLU A 242 -14.42 5.24 9.66
CA GLU A 242 -13.03 5.66 9.92
C GLU A 242 -12.31 6.07 8.62
N ARG A 243 -12.55 5.40 7.49
CA ARG A 243 -12.03 5.83 6.17
C ARG A 243 -12.56 7.21 5.78
N GLY A 244 -13.85 7.48 6.00
CA GLY A 244 -14.44 8.79 5.74
C GLY A 244 -13.79 9.88 6.62
N GLU A 245 -13.63 9.60 7.91
CA GLU A 245 -12.95 10.50 8.85
C GLU A 245 -11.48 10.73 8.47
N TYR A 246 -10.77 9.68 8.05
CA TYR A 246 -9.38 9.74 7.60
C TYR A 246 -9.23 10.62 6.36
N ILE A 247 -10.15 10.53 5.38
CA ILE A 247 -10.16 11.44 4.22
C ILE A 247 -10.30 12.90 4.68
N GLU A 248 -11.18 13.19 5.63
CA GLU A 248 -11.33 14.55 6.16
C GLU A 248 -10.07 15.01 6.90
N MET A 249 -9.41 14.13 7.67
CA MET A 249 -8.12 14.43 8.29
C MET A 249 -7.03 14.74 7.26
N VAL A 250 -7.00 13.98 6.15
CA VAL A 250 -6.10 14.24 5.02
C VAL A 250 -6.40 15.60 4.40
N LYS A 251 -7.65 15.92 4.08
CA LYS A 251 -8.04 17.23 3.50
C LYS A 251 -7.64 18.42 4.38
N LEU A 252 -7.65 18.26 5.70
CA LEU A 252 -7.26 19.31 6.64
C LEU A 252 -5.76 19.62 6.62
N VAL A 253 -4.93 18.68 6.21
CA VAL A 253 -3.45 18.80 6.25
C VAL A 253 -2.82 18.77 4.86
N GLU A 254 -3.57 18.39 3.84
CA GLU A 254 -3.18 18.53 2.44
C GLU A 254 -2.86 19.98 2.09
N LEU A 255 -1.86 20.12 1.24
CA LEU A 255 -1.48 21.40 0.67
C LEU A 255 -2.43 21.77 -0.48
N GLN A 256 -1.97 22.54 -1.46
CA GLN A 256 -2.84 23.12 -2.49
C GLN A 256 -3.38 22.12 -3.53
N ASP A 257 -2.85 20.90 -3.64
CA ASP A 257 -3.17 20.01 -4.78
C ASP A 257 -4.27 18.97 -4.52
N SER A 258 -4.63 18.71 -3.25
CA SER A 258 -5.69 17.77 -2.84
C SER A 258 -5.59 16.36 -3.44
N VAL A 259 -4.37 15.93 -3.79
CA VAL A 259 -4.16 14.72 -4.59
C VAL A 259 -4.43 13.43 -3.80
N LEU A 260 -3.96 13.34 -2.56
CA LEU A 260 -4.13 12.14 -1.73
C LEU A 260 -5.62 11.95 -1.40
N SER A 261 -6.33 12.97 -0.94
CA SER A 261 -7.76 12.85 -0.63
C SER A 261 -8.59 12.50 -1.86
N ALA A 262 -8.23 13.01 -3.04
CA ALA A 262 -8.86 12.61 -4.30
C ALA A 262 -8.62 11.12 -4.61
N CYS A 263 -7.39 10.62 -4.45
CA CYS A 263 -7.06 9.20 -4.64
C CYS A 263 -7.83 8.30 -3.66
N LEU A 264 -7.85 8.66 -2.37
CA LEU A 264 -8.53 7.92 -1.31
C LEU A 264 -10.06 7.91 -1.49
N SER A 265 -10.62 8.99 -2.04
CA SER A 265 -12.07 9.10 -2.31
C SER A 265 -12.49 8.39 -3.61
N CYS A 266 -11.55 8.08 -4.50
CA CYS A 266 -11.83 7.48 -5.80
C CYS A 266 -12.07 5.97 -5.69
N LYS A 267 -13.32 5.52 -5.86
CA LYS A 267 -13.67 4.09 -5.83
C LYS A 267 -12.86 3.26 -6.82
N ARG A 268 -12.64 3.77 -8.03
CA ARG A 268 -11.84 3.12 -9.07
C ARG A 268 -10.39 2.91 -8.61
N ASN A 269 -9.73 3.93 -8.05
CA ASN A 269 -8.35 3.80 -7.54
C ASN A 269 -8.31 2.78 -6.40
N GLN A 270 -9.24 2.86 -5.45
CA GLN A 270 -9.29 1.90 -4.34
C GLN A 270 -9.55 0.46 -4.83
N ALA A 271 -10.29 0.29 -5.92
CA ALA A 271 -10.52 -0.99 -6.56
C ALA A 271 -9.25 -1.55 -7.24
N ILE A 272 -8.51 -0.71 -7.96
CA ILE A 272 -7.24 -1.09 -8.60
C ILE A 272 -6.20 -1.43 -7.53
N ALA A 273 -5.97 -0.54 -6.56
CA ALA A 273 -5.00 -0.73 -5.50
C ALA A 273 -5.28 -2.01 -4.69
N TYR A 274 -6.54 -2.24 -4.31
CA TYR A 274 -6.93 -3.46 -3.60
C TYR A 274 -6.65 -4.72 -4.43
N SER A 275 -7.01 -4.71 -5.71
CA SER A 275 -6.81 -5.86 -6.60
C SER A 275 -5.34 -6.14 -6.84
N TYR A 276 -4.53 -5.10 -7.02
CA TYR A 276 -3.09 -5.17 -7.17
C TYR A 276 -2.43 -5.84 -5.96
N GLY A 277 -2.69 -5.33 -4.74
CA GLY A 277 -2.11 -5.90 -3.51
C GLY A 277 -2.63 -7.30 -3.20
N ALA A 278 -3.92 -7.54 -3.42
CA ALA A 278 -4.52 -8.85 -3.21
C ALA A 278 -3.99 -9.93 -4.15
N TYR A 279 -3.65 -9.56 -5.39
CA TYR A 279 -3.03 -10.47 -6.37
C TYR A 279 -1.54 -10.68 -6.08
N THR A 280 -0.80 -9.58 -5.89
CA THR A 280 0.67 -9.57 -5.81
C THR A 280 1.18 -10.10 -4.46
N SER A 281 0.59 -9.69 -3.34
CA SER A 281 1.15 -9.95 -2.01
C SER A 281 0.37 -11.03 -1.24
N VAL A 282 -0.96 -11.00 -1.33
CA VAL A 282 -1.83 -11.86 -0.52
C VAL A 282 -2.11 -13.20 -1.20
N GLY A 283 -2.31 -13.21 -2.53
CA GLY A 283 -2.82 -14.36 -3.26
C GLY A 283 -4.29 -14.64 -2.95
N LYS A 284 -5.11 -13.59 -2.82
CA LYS A 284 -6.54 -13.74 -2.46
C LYS A 284 -7.33 -14.32 -3.63
N LEU A 285 -8.27 -15.22 -3.36
CA LEU A 285 -9.10 -15.88 -4.38
C LEU A 285 -10.50 -15.24 -4.49
N GLY A 286 -11.12 -15.31 -5.67
CA GLY A 286 -12.60 -15.28 -5.80
C GLY A 286 -13.29 -13.96 -6.16
N PHE A 287 -12.57 -12.92 -6.62
CA PHE A 287 -13.23 -11.65 -7.01
C PHE A 287 -12.70 -10.96 -8.27
N TYR A 288 -11.65 -11.49 -8.92
CA TYR A 288 -11.01 -10.81 -10.05
C TYR A 288 -11.92 -10.64 -11.28
N ASP A 289 -12.90 -11.53 -11.46
CA ASP A 289 -13.94 -11.44 -12.49
C ASP A 289 -14.85 -10.21 -12.33
N ARG A 290 -15.01 -9.72 -11.09
CA ARG A 290 -15.80 -8.53 -10.76
C ARG A 290 -14.99 -7.24 -10.83
N VAL A 291 -13.65 -7.32 -10.84
CA VAL A 291 -12.78 -6.13 -10.92
C VAL A 291 -13.07 -5.37 -12.21
N MET A 292 -13.18 -6.07 -13.34
CA MET A 292 -13.45 -5.46 -14.65
C MET A 292 -14.84 -4.83 -14.79
N ILE A 293 -15.75 -5.08 -13.84
CA ILE A 293 -17.07 -4.41 -13.83
C ILE A 293 -16.95 -3.02 -13.20
N GLU A 294 -16.01 -2.85 -12.27
CA GLU A 294 -15.73 -1.56 -11.60
C GLU A 294 -14.79 -0.66 -12.42
N LEU A 295 -13.90 -1.26 -13.23
CA LEU A 295 -12.89 -0.57 -14.06
C LEU A 295 -13.39 -0.24 -15.47
#